data_AF-A0A7Y1UPC9-F1
#
_entry.id   AF-A0A7Y1UPC9-F1
#
_cell.length_a   1.000
_cell.length_b   1.000
_cell.length_c   1.000
_cell.angle_alpha   90.00
_cell.angle_beta   90.00
_cell.angle_gamma   90.00
#
_symmetry.space_group_name_H-M   'P 1'
#
loop_
_entity.id
_entity.type
_entity.pdbx_description
1 polymer ?
#
loop_
_entity_poly.entity_id
_entity_poly.type
_entity_poly.pdbx_seq_one_letter_code
_entity_poly.pdbx_strand_id
1 'polypeptide(L)'
;VGENETIPVWDNVSTAYHEGFPGHHLQTGVQMSLAERTSRLQRVWVWYSGSGEGWALYSETLMRELGYFEKSEYVFGMLASEMLRACRVAVDIGMHLGLPIPDGQPFHPGEEWSFDTAVEMLTDYAGQLPDYARSEVTRYLGWPGQAPAYKLGERVILDLRRERKSQQGTDFDLKKFHADVLEAGPVGLDLLQEFVRESASG
;
A
#
# COMPACT_ATOMS: atom_id res chain seq x y z
N VAL A 1 17.76 27.72 -9.78
CA VAL A 1 17.82 26.24 -9.64
C VAL A 1 19.29 25.89 -9.51
N GLY A 2 19.70 25.29 -8.40
CA GLY A 2 21.07 24.81 -8.22
C GLY A 2 21.83 25.51 -7.10
N GLU A 3 21.46 25.22 -5.87
CA GLU A 3 22.48 24.95 -4.86
C GLU A 3 22.61 23.42 -4.76
N ASN A 4 23.80 22.92 -4.38
CA ASN A 4 24.10 21.50 -4.21
C ASN A 4 23.28 20.89 -3.07
N GLU A 5 21.97 20.81 -3.25
CA GLU A 5 21.06 20.18 -2.32
C GLU A 5 21.34 18.68 -2.33
N THR A 6 21.91 18.20 -1.23
CA THR A 6 22.17 16.77 -1.05
C THR A 6 20.84 16.14 -0.67
N ILE A 7 20.23 15.44 -1.62
CA ILE A 7 18.97 14.74 -1.38
C ILE A 7 19.30 13.37 -0.79
N PRO A 8 18.83 13.07 0.44
CA PRO A 8 18.93 11.71 0.97
C PRO A 8 18.12 10.75 0.08
N VAL A 9 18.71 9.61 -0.27
CA VAL A 9 18.06 8.62 -1.15
C VAL A 9 17.54 7.41 -0.40
N TRP A 10 17.78 7.33 0.91
CA TRP A 10 17.53 6.12 1.69
C TRP A 10 16.05 5.74 1.77
N ASP A 11 15.16 6.73 1.79
CA ASP A 11 13.71 6.62 1.78
C ASP A 11 13.11 6.56 0.37
N ASN A 12 13.86 7.01 -0.65
CA ASN A 12 13.39 7.11 -2.03
C ASN A 12 13.44 5.79 -2.82
N VAL A 13 14.27 4.82 -2.42
CA VAL A 13 14.36 3.52 -3.11
C VAL A 13 13.03 2.77 -3.07
N SER A 14 12.34 2.78 -1.92
CA SER A 14 11.03 2.16 -1.78
C SER A 14 10.00 2.82 -2.70
N THR A 15 9.98 4.16 -2.70
CA THR A 15 9.13 4.97 -3.58
C THR A 15 9.38 4.68 -5.06
N ALA A 16 10.64 4.45 -5.47
CA ALA A 16 10.95 4.11 -6.85
C ALA A 16 10.32 2.77 -7.28
N TYR A 17 10.28 1.76 -6.40
CA TYR A 17 9.59 0.49 -6.70
C TYR A 17 8.07 0.63 -6.65
N HIS A 18 7.56 1.47 -5.74
CA HIS A 18 6.13 1.79 -5.60
C HIS A 18 5.57 2.45 -6.86
N GLU A 19 6.20 3.54 -7.32
CA GLU A 19 5.73 4.34 -8.46
C GLU A 19 6.15 3.75 -9.81
N GLY A 20 7.32 3.13 -9.84
CA GLY A 20 7.94 2.60 -11.04
C GLY A 20 7.62 1.12 -11.27
N PHE A 21 8.67 0.37 -11.61
CA PHE A 21 8.60 -1.07 -11.78
C PHE A 21 9.10 -1.78 -10.51
N PRO A 22 8.39 -2.78 -9.96
CA PRO A 22 7.19 -3.42 -10.52
C PRO A 22 5.85 -2.84 -10.01
N GLY A 23 5.82 -1.69 -9.34
CA GLY A 23 4.60 -1.07 -8.82
C GLY A 23 3.70 -0.45 -9.90
N HIS A 24 3.34 0.83 -9.76
CA HIS A 24 2.33 1.49 -10.60
C HIS A 24 2.64 1.44 -12.10
N HIS A 25 3.91 1.49 -12.51
CA HIS A 25 4.25 1.43 -13.93
C HIS A 25 3.83 0.11 -14.57
N LEU A 26 4.17 -1.02 -13.92
CA LEU A 26 3.79 -2.33 -14.42
C LEU A 26 2.27 -2.52 -14.39
N GLN A 27 1.64 -2.15 -13.28
CA GLN A 27 0.19 -2.29 -13.11
C GLN A 27 -0.59 -1.49 -14.15
N THR A 28 -0.22 -0.22 -14.37
CA THR A 28 -0.83 0.63 -15.40
C THR A 28 -0.54 0.11 -16.81
N GLY A 29 0.69 -0.36 -17.06
CA GLY A 29 1.06 -0.96 -18.34
C GLY A 29 0.22 -2.18 -18.69
N VAL A 30 0.02 -3.09 -17.74
CA VAL A 30 -0.85 -4.26 -17.92
C VAL A 30 -2.29 -3.82 -18.13
N GLN A 31 -2.82 -2.90 -17.30
CA GLN A 31 -4.16 -2.36 -17.45
C GLN A 31 -4.42 -1.77 -18.85
N MET A 32 -3.45 -1.05 -19.42
CA MET A 32 -3.56 -0.53 -20.79
C MET A 32 -3.63 -1.65 -21.84
N SER A 33 -2.92 -2.76 -21.62
CA SER A 33 -2.87 -3.89 -22.54
C SER A 33 -4.14 -4.74 -22.56
N LEU A 34 -5.01 -4.64 -21.54
CA LEU A 34 -6.29 -5.39 -21.42
C LEU A 34 -7.41 -4.86 -22.34
N ALA A 35 -7.06 -4.30 -23.50
CA ALA A 35 -8.00 -3.57 -24.36
C ALA A 35 -9.14 -4.42 -24.91
N GLU A 36 -8.92 -5.73 -25.07
CA GLU A 36 -9.90 -6.70 -25.57
C GLU A 36 -10.93 -7.13 -24.50
N ARG A 37 -10.59 -6.99 -23.21
CA ARG A 37 -11.41 -7.44 -22.07
C ARG A 37 -12.04 -6.30 -21.27
N THR A 38 -11.62 -5.06 -21.51
CA THR A 38 -12.04 -3.89 -20.73
C THR A 38 -12.53 -2.76 -21.63
N SER A 39 -13.38 -1.89 -21.08
CA SER A 39 -13.75 -0.64 -21.73
C SER A 39 -12.62 0.39 -21.66
N ARG A 40 -12.62 1.37 -22.58
CA ARG A 40 -11.69 2.51 -22.50
C ARG A 40 -11.84 3.27 -21.18
N LEU A 41 -13.05 3.39 -20.64
CA LEU A 41 -13.32 4.04 -19.35
C LEU A 41 -12.58 3.32 -18.21
N GLN A 42 -12.71 1.99 -18.13
CA GLN A 42 -12.00 1.18 -17.14
C GLN A 42 -10.50 1.44 -17.22
N ARG A 43 -9.93 1.41 -18.43
CA ARG A 43 -8.50 1.59 -18.60
C ARG A 43 -8.02 2.98 -18.19
N VAL A 44 -8.69 4.06 -18.60
CA VAL A 44 -8.09 5.41 -18.51
C VAL A 44 -8.62 6.29 -17.37
N TRP A 45 -9.71 5.89 -16.71
CA TRP A 45 -10.38 6.72 -15.70
C TRP A 45 -10.73 5.99 -14.41
N VAL A 46 -11.06 4.69 -14.48
CA VAL A 46 -11.43 3.95 -13.27
C VAL A 46 -10.17 3.63 -12.47
N TRP A 47 -10.20 4.01 -11.19
CA TRP A 47 -9.15 3.73 -10.23
C TRP A 47 -9.77 3.28 -8.91
N TYR A 48 -9.32 2.13 -8.42
CA TYR A 48 -9.66 1.66 -7.08
C TYR A 48 -8.42 1.73 -6.22
N SER A 49 -8.41 2.64 -5.25
CA SER A 49 -7.24 2.88 -4.39
C SER A 49 -6.75 1.60 -3.72
N GLY A 50 -7.66 0.76 -3.21
CA GLY A 50 -7.26 -0.51 -2.58
C GLY A 50 -6.47 -1.44 -3.50
N SER A 51 -6.89 -1.63 -4.76
CA SER A 51 -6.17 -2.54 -5.66
C SER A 51 -4.88 -1.92 -6.19
N GLY A 52 -4.91 -0.65 -6.61
CA GLY A 52 -3.75 0.04 -7.15
C GLY A 52 -2.65 0.30 -6.11
N GLU A 53 -3.02 0.91 -4.98
CA GLU A 53 -2.07 1.21 -3.89
C GLU A 53 -1.62 -0.08 -3.19
N GLY A 54 -2.54 -1.04 -3.04
CA GLY A 54 -2.22 -2.35 -2.49
C GLY A 54 -1.17 -3.09 -3.31
N TRP A 55 -1.27 -3.04 -4.65
CA TRP A 55 -0.27 -3.62 -5.55
C TRP A 55 1.10 -2.93 -5.41
N ALA A 56 1.10 -1.59 -5.32
CA ALA A 56 2.34 -0.83 -5.18
C ALA A 56 3.06 -1.14 -3.86
N LEU A 57 2.34 -1.20 -2.74
CA LEU A 57 2.91 -1.62 -1.44
C LEU A 57 3.39 -3.08 -1.47
N TYR A 58 2.60 -3.98 -2.05
CA TYR A 58 3.01 -5.37 -2.24
C TYR A 58 4.31 -5.47 -3.05
N SER A 59 4.48 -4.59 -4.04
CA SER A 59 5.68 -4.52 -4.87
C SER A 59 6.91 -4.06 -4.07
N GLU A 60 6.77 -3.16 -3.11
CA GLU A 60 7.85 -2.78 -2.19
C GLU A 60 8.33 -4.01 -1.39
N THR A 61 7.40 -4.75 -0.79
CA THR A 61 7.68 -6.01 -0.07
C THR A 61 8.32 -7.05 -1.00
N LEU A 62 7.81 -7.22 -2.22
CA LEU A 62 8.36 -8.15 -3.21
C LEU A 62 9.81 -7.83 -3.54
N MET A 63 10.14 -6.56 -3.77
CA MET A 63 11.50 -6.15 -4.13
C MET A 63 12.49 -6.38 -2.98
N ARG A 64 12.03 -6.28 -1.73
CA ARG A 64 12.80 -6.72 -0.56
C ARG A 64 13.03 -8.22 -0.55
N GLU A 65 12.00 -9.03 -0.76
CA GLU A 65 12.12 -10.49 -0.81
C GLU A 65 13.08 -10.97 -1.92
N LEU A 66 13.12 -10.24 -3.03
CA LEU A 66 14.00 -10.52 -4.17
C LEU A 66 15.43 -9.99 -3.99
N GLY A 67 15.72 -9.29 -2.89
CA GLY A 67 17.08 -8.84 -2.55
C GLY A 67 17.50 -7.51 -3.19
N TYR A 68 16.57 -6.69 -3.70
CA TYR A 68 16.89 -5.42 -4.35
C TYR A 68 17.13 -4.26 -3.36
N PHE A 69 16.86 -4.46 -2.07
CA PHE A 69 17.25 -3.52 -1.02
C PHE A 69 18.67 -3.84 -0.54
N GLU A 70 19.65 -3.40 -1.34
CA GLU A 70 21.07 -3.76 -1.17
C GLU A 70 21.72 -3.21 0.10
N LYS A 71 21.11 -2.19 0.72
CA LYS A 71 21.65 -1.51 1.90
C LYS A 71 20.63 -1.43 3.03
N SER A 72 21.11 -1.45 4.27
CA SER A 72 20.27 -1.46 5.47
C SER A 72 19.43 -0.19 5.59
N GLU A 73 19.98 0.96 5.18
CA GLU A 73 19.26 2.24 5.16
C GLU A 73 18.07 2.24 4.18
N TYR A 74 18.14 1.46 3.09
CA TYR A 74 17.02 1.35 2.14
C TYR A 74 15.90 0.50 2.74
N VAL A 75 16.26 -0.57 3.47
CA VAL A 75 15.28 -1.36 4.23
C VAL A 75 14.63 -0.51 5.31
N PHE A 76 15.41 0.33 6.00
CA PHE A 76 14.87 1.28 6.97
C PHE A 76 13.89 2.28 6.31
N GLY A 77 14.23 2.80 5.12
CA GLY A 77 13.33 3.63 4.30
C GLY A 77 12.00 2.96 3.99
N MET A 78 12.04 1.72 3.52
CA MET A 78 10.84 0.91 3.27
C MET A 78 10.00 0.72 4.53
N LEU A 79 10.63 0.36 5.65
CA LEU A 79 9.94 0.13 6.93
C LEU A 79 9.34 1.41 7.52
N ALA A 80 10.02 2.55 7.41
CA ALA A 80 9.47 3.85 7.81
C ALA A 80 8.24 4.20 6.96
N SER A 81 8.32 3.92 5.65
CA SER A 81 7.22 4.04 4.71
C SER A 81 6.03 3.14 5.08
N GLU A 82 6.26 1.88 5.43
CA GLU A 82 5.22 0.96 5.89
C GLU A 82 4.60 1.41 7.21
N MET A 83 5.41 1.93 8.15
CA MET A 83 4.93 2.43 9.43
C MET A 83 3.96 3.61 9.25
N LEU A 84 4.30 4.58 8.40
CA LEU A 84 3.38 5.66 8.04
C LEU A 84 2.04 5.11 7.55
N ARG A 85 2.07 4.13 6.65
CA ARG A 85 0.87 3.54 6.05
C ARG A 85 0.09 2.67 7.06
N ALA A 86 0.75 2.12 8.08
CA ALA A 86 0.08 1.45 9.20
C ALA A 86 -0.60 2.45 10.15
N CYS A 87 0.08 3.56 10.49
CA CYS A 87 -0.50 4.64 11.29
C CYS A 87 -1.75 5.22 10.61
N ARG A 88 -1.74 5.37 9.27
CA ARG A 88 -2.93 5.76 8.48
C ARG A 88 -4.17 4.92 8.76
N VAL A 89 -4.01 3.60 8.94
CA VAL A 89 -5.13 2.70 9.24
C VAL A 89 -5.73 3.02 10.61
N ALA A 90 -4.87 3.14 11.63
CA ALA A 90 -5.30 3.39 12.99
C ALA A 90 -5.96 4.77 13.12
N VAL A 91 -5.32 5.80 12.58
CA VAL A 91 -5.79 7.19 12.63
C VAL A 91 -7.12 7.35 11.88
N ASP A 92 -7.21 6.93 10.62
CA ASP A 92 -8.40 7.19 9.80
C ASP A 92 -9.63 6.45 10.34
N ILE A 93 -9.49 5.14 10.65
CA ILE A 93 -10.60 4.35 11.21
C ILE A 93 -10.95 4.86 12.61
N GLY A 94 -9.95 5.13 13.45
CA GLY A 94 -10.14 5.59 14.83
C GLY A 94 -10.89 6.91 14.91
N MET A 95 -10.43 7.91 14.14
CA MET A 95 -11.04 9.24 14.10
C MET A 95 -12.45 9.22 13.53
N HIS A 96 -12.66 8.55 12.39
CA HIS A 96 -13.96 8.61 11.68
C HIS A 96 -15.04 7.75 12.33
N LEU A 97 -14.67 6.73 13.10
CA LEU A 97 -15.62 5.90 13.83
C LEU A 97 -15.74 6.26 15.31
N GLY A 98 -14.93 7.20 15.82
CA GLY A 98 -14.89 7.55 17.24
C GLY A 98 -14.47 6.37 18.12
N LEU A 99 -13.62 5.48 17.60
CA LEU A 99 -13.11 4.35 18.37
C LEU A 99 -12.00 4.85 19.31
N PRO A 100 -11.96 4.41 20.57
CA PRO A 100 -10.85 4.74 21.44
C PRO A 100 -9.57 4.07 20.92
N ILE A 101 -8.44 4.69 21.23
CA ILE A 101 -7.13 4.07 21.03
C ILE A 101 -7.09 2.80 21.90
N PRO A 102 -6.75 1.61 21.34
CA PRO A 102 -6.93 0.35 22.05
C PRO A 102 -6.17 0.29 23.38
N ASP A 103 -6.80 -0.30 24.39
CA ASP A 103 -6.15 -0.58 25.66
C ASP A 103 -4.87 -1.42 25.47
N GLY A 104 -3.86 -1.14 26.29
CA GLY A 104 -2.58 -1.84 26.27
C GLY A 104 -1.62 -1.41 25.14
N GLN A 105 -1.98 -0.42 24.34
CA GLN A 105 -1.03 0.23 23.42
C GLN A 105 -0.13 1.22 24.17
N PRO A 106 1.14 1.40 23.74
CA PRO A 106 2.03 2.39 24.33
C PRO A 106 1.64 3.84 24.00
N PHE A 107 0.73 4.02 23.03
CA PHE A 107 0.25 5.31 22.57
C PHE A 107 -1.15 5.57 23.13
N HIS A 108 -1.32 6.58 23.99
CA HIS A 108 -2.60 7.08 24.53
C HIS A 108 -3.69 6.02 24.78
N PRO A 109 -3.45 4.96 25.58
CA PRO A 109 -4.40 3.86 25.73
C PRO A 109 -5.74 4.34 26.34
N GLY A 110 -6.84 4.02 25.65
CA GLY A 110 -8.21 4.35 26.07
C GLY A 110 -8.66 5.78 25.75
N GLU A 111 -7.78 6.65 25.23
CA GLU A 111 -8.15 8.00 24.83
C GLU A 111 -8.86 8.02 23.46
N GLU A 112 -9.67 9.06 23.22
CA GLU A 112 -10.26 9.31 21.90
C GLU A 112 -9.24 9.93 20.95
N TRP A 113 -9.35 9.62 19.67
CA TRP A 113 -8.53 10.28 18.66
C TRP A 113 -8.91 11.75 18.50
N SER A 114 -7.89 12.59 18.42
CA SER A 114 -7.96 14.02 18.14
C SER A 114 -7.01 14.36 16.99
N PHE A 115 -7.13 15.55 16.41
CA PHE A 115 -6.18 16.01 15.40
C PHE A 115 -4.74 15.98 15.93
N ASP A 116 -4.53 16.44 17.17
CA ASP A 116 -3.20 16.53 17.76
C ASP A 116 -2.60 15.16 18.05
N THR A 117 -3.39 14.21 18.59
CA THR A 117 -2.91 12.82 18.80
C THR A 117 -2.63 12.11 17.48
N ALA A 118 -3.43 12.36 16.44
CA ALA A 118 -3.12 11.84 15.11
C ALA A 118 -1.80 12.40 14.54
N VAL A 119 -1.54 13.71 14.73
CA VAL A 119 -0.28 14.35 14.31
C VAL A 119 0.90 13.81 15.11
N GLU A 120 0.72 13.60 16.41
CA GLU A 120 1.72 13.00 17.31
C GLU A 120 2.08 11.59 16.84
N MET A 121 1.10 10.74 16.54
CA MET A 121 1.38 9.39 16.02
C MET A 121 2.22 9.44 14.73
N LEU A 122 1.89 10.32 13.78
CA LEU A 122 2.67 10.41 12.53
C LEU A 122 4.09 10.94 12.77
N THR A 123 4.27 11.82 13.75
CA THR A 123 5.58 12.40 14.07
C THR A 123 6.45 11.38 14.80
N ASP A 124 5.92 10.78 15.87
CA ASP A 124 6.70 9.99 16.82
C ASP A 124 6.86 8.53 16.37
N TYR A 125 5.84 7.94 15.75
CA TYR A 125 5.87 6.54 15.31
C TYR A 125 6.26 6.41 13.84
N ALA A 126 5.78 7.32 12.97
CA ALA A 126 6.09 7.27 11.54
C ALA A 126 7.25 8.19 11.12
N GLY A 127 7.88 8.90 12.07
CA GLY A 127 9.08 9.71 11.81
C GLY A 127 8.85 10.88 10.86
N GLN A 128 7.61 11.36 10.73
CA GLN A 128 7.27 12.43 9.80
C GLN A 128 7.61 13.80 10.37
N LEU A 129 7.95 14.75 9.48
CA LEU A 129 8.10 16.14 9.88
C LEU A 129 6.75 16.71 10.35
N PRO A 130 6.70 17.55 11.40
CA PRO A 130 5.44 18.05 11.97
C PRO A 130 4.50 18.70 10.95
N ASP A 131 5.04 19.46 10.00
CA ASP A 131 4.22 20.14 8.98
C ASP A 131 3.64 19.16 7.96
N TYR A 132 4.41 18.12 7.60
CA TYR A 132 3.92 17.04 6.75
C TYR A 132 2.85 16.21 7.48
N ALA A 133 3.09 15.89 8.76
CA ALA A 133 2.13 15.17 9.59
C ALA A 133 0.79 15.92 9.70
N ARG A 134 0.81 17.24 9.97
CA ARG A 134 -0.40 18.08 9.98
C ARG A 134 -1.13 18.08 8.64
N SER A 135 -0.38 18.20 7.55
CA SER A 135 -0.94 18.16 6.19
C SER A 135 -1.63 16.82 5.92
N GLU A 136 -0.98 15.72 6.30
CA GLU A 136 -1.53 14.37 6.14
C GLU A 136 -2.77 14.15 7.00
N VAL A 137 -2.76 14.49 8.29
CA VAL A 137 -3.95 14.34 9.15
C VAL A 137 -5.12 15.20 8.65
N THR A 138 -4.84 16.41 8.15
CA THR A 138 -5.87 17.25 7.50
C THR A 138 -6.48 16.54 6.30
N ARG A 139 -5.64 15.88 5.49
CA ARG A 139 -6.09 15.07 4.35
C ARG A 139 -6.95 13.89 4.78
N TYR A 140 -6.59 13.19 5.86
CA TYR A 140 -7.34 12.02 6.36
C TYR A 140 -8.74 12.43 6.83
N LEU A 141 -8.84 13.56 7.53
CA LEU A 141 -10.12 14.14 7.94
C LEU A 141 -10.98 14.61 6.75
N GLY A 142 -10.34 15.15 5.71
CA GLY A 142 -11.03 15.63 4.51
C GLY A 142 -11.42 14.53 3.52
N TRP A 143 -10.80 13.34 3.61
CA TRP A 143 -11.01 12.25 2.66
C TRP A 143 -11.07 10.87 3.36
N PRO A 144 -12.16 10.60 4.09
CA PRO A 144 -12.30 9.38 4.90
C PRO A 144 -12.16 8.11 4.06
N GLY A 145 -11.44 7.11 4.60
CA GLY A 145 -11.30 5.78 4.01
C GLY A 145 -10.25 5.65 2.90
N GLN A 146 -9.69 6.76 2.40
CA GLN A 146 -8.62 6.69 1.39
C GLN A 146 -7.29 6.23 2.01
N ALA A 147 -6.94 6.74 3.19
CA ALA A 147 -5.64 6.48 3.80
C ALA A 147 -5.41 5.00 4.22
N PRO A 148 -6.43 4.26 4.72
CA PRO A 148 -6.29 2.83 5.02
C PRO A 148 -6.18 1.94 3.78
N ALA A 149 -6.65 2.40 2.61
CA ALA A 149 -6.77 1.58 1.41
C ALA A 149 -5.44 0.94 0.98
N TYR A 150 -4.32 1.63 1.21
CA TYR A 150 -2.96 1.16 0.97
C TYR A 150 -2.67 -0.18 1.67
N LYS A 151 -2.64 -0.19 3.01
CA LYS A 151 -2.32 -1.40 3.80
C LYS A 151 -3.42 -2.45 3.73
N LEU A 152 -4.69 -2.05 3.60
CA LEU A 152 -5.78 -3.02 3.43
C LEU A 152 -5.66 -3.76 2.09
N GLY A 153 -5.34 -3.03 1.01
CA GLY A 153 -5.09 -3.61 -0.30
C GLY A 153 -3.88 -4.53 -0.34
N GLU A 154 -2.76 -4.09 0.24
CA GLU A 154 -1.55 -4.92 0.36
C GLU A 154 -1.85 -6.21 1.13
N ARG A 155 -2.58 -6.11 2.26
CA ARG A 155 -2.98 -7.27 3.05
C ARG A 155 -3.76 -8.26 2.21
N VAL A 156 -4.75 -7.80 1.43
CA VAL A 156 -5.54 -8.67 0.55
C VAL A 156 -4.64 -9.42 -0.45
N ILE A 157 -3.70 -8.74 -1.10
CA ILE A 157 -2.80 -9.38 -2.08
C ILE A 157 -1.86 -10.39 -1.40
N LEU A 158 -1.30 -10.05 -0.23
CA LEU A 158 -0.47 -10.97 0.55
C LEU A 158 -1.26 -12.20 1.02
N ASP A 159 -2.52 -12.01 1.44
CA ASP A 159 -3.41 -13.09 1.85
C ASP A 159 -3.70 -14.03 0.69
N LEU A 160 -4.03 -13.50 -0.49
CA LEU A 160 -4.23 -14.27 -1.72
C LEU A 160 -2.96 -15.04 -2.13
N ARG A 161 -1.78 -14.40 -2.03
CA ARG A 161 -0.50 -15.07 -2.31
C ARG A 161 -0.26 -16.25 -1.38
N ARG A 162 -0.51 -16.06 -0.07
CA ARG A 162 -0.36 -17.11 0.95
C ARG A 162 -1.33 -18.26 0.72
N GLU A 163 -2.60 -17.93 0.43
CA GLU A 163 -3.65 -18.89 0.09
C GLU A 163 -3.22 -19.73 -1.13
N ARG A 164 -2.83 -19.08 -2.23
CA ARG A 164 -2.41 -19.76 -3.47
C ARG A 164 -1.18 -20.63 -3.27
N LYS A 165 -0.16 -20.12 -2.55
CA LYS A 165 1.04 -20.89 -2.23
C LYS A 165 0.72 -22.10 -1.36
N SER A 166 -0.22 -22.00 -0.42
CA SER A 166 -0.66 -23.13 0.39
C SER A 166 -1.39 -24.20 -0.42
N GLN A 167 -2.16 -23.80 -1.44
CA GLN A 167 -2.91 -24.73 -2.29
C GLN A 167 -2.00 -25.44 -3.30
N GLN A 168 -1.05 -24.73 -3.90
CA GLN A 168 -0.19 -25.24 -4.98
C GLN A 168 1.13 -25.85 -4.48
N GLY A 169 1.54 -25.55 -3.25
CA GLY A 169 2.76 -26.10 -2.66
C GLY A 169 4.01 -25.80 -3.51
N THR A 170 4.70 -26.84 -3.96
CA THR A 170 5.90 -26.72 -4.80
C THR A 170 5.61 -26.25 -6.22
N ASP A 171 4.36 -26.39 -6.69
CA ASP A 171 3.95 -25.98 -8.03
C ASP A 171 3.53 -24.51 -8.10
N PHE A 172 3.66 -23.78 -6.98
CA PHE A 172 3.36 -22.35 -6.91
C PHE A 172 4.30 -21.54 -7.81
N ASP A 173 3.73 -20.93 -8.85
CA ASP A 173 4.42 -19.98 -9.72
C ASP A 173 4.06 -18.54 -9.35
N LEU A 174 5.04 -17.82 -8.81
CA LEU A 174 4.89 -16.42 -8.41
C LEU A 174 4.58 -15.50 -9.60
N LYS A 175 5.12 -15.77 -10.79
CA LYS A 175 4.85 -14.96 -11.99
C LYS A 175 3.42 -15.16 -12.46
N LYS A 176 2.90 -16.40 -12.42
CA LYS A 176 1.49 -16.68 -12.73
C LYS A 176 0.57 -15.98 -11.73
N PHE A 177 0.89 -16.03 -10.43
CA PHE A 177 0.14 -15.28 -9.42
C PHE A 177 0.12 -13.77 -9.70
N HIS A 178 1.28 -13.18 -10.04
CA HIS A 178 1.34 -11.75 -10.40
C HIS A 178 0.51 -11.43 -11.64
N ALA A 179 0.55 -12.27 -12.67
CA ALA A 179 -0.28 -12.10 -13.87
C ALA A 179 -1.77 -12.13 -13.50
N ASP A 180 -2.22 -13.11 -12.72
CA ASP A 180 -3.63 -13.21 -12.29
C ASP A 180 -4.11 -11.96 -11.54
N VAL A 181 -3.27 -11.42 -10.64
CA VAL A 181 -3.59 -10.19 -9.88
C VAL A 181 -3.69 -8.97 -10.81
N LEU A 182 -2.73 -8.80 -11.72
CA LEU A 182 -2.67 -7.64 -12.61
C LEU A 182 -3.72 -7.69 -13.73
N GLU A 183 -4.03 -8.88 -14.23
CA GLU A 183 -5.03 -9.10 -15.29
C GLU A 183 -6.48 -8.92 -14.81
N ALA A 184 -6.72 -8.92 -13.49
CA ALA A 184 -8.00 -8.49 -12.93
C ALA A 184 -8.34 -7.04 -13.31
N GLY A 185 -7.33 -6.22 -13.59
CA GLY A 185 -7.49 -4.82 -14.00
C GLY A 185 -7.96 -3.92 -12.86
N PRO A 186 -8.51 -2.72 -13.18
CA PRO A 186 -8.92 -1.74 -12.18
C PRO A 186 -10.26 -2.13 -11.57
N VAL A 187 -10.22 -3.05 -10.60
CA VAL A 187 -11.38 -3.53 -9.86
C VAL A 187 -11.23 -3.27 -8.36
N GLY A 188 -12.36 -3.31 -7.64
CA GLY A 188 -12.37 -3.29 -6.17
C GLY A 188 -11.80 -4.58 -5.58
N LEU A 189 -11.45 -4.56 -4.28
CA LEU A 189 -10.76 -5.68 -3.61
C LEU A 189 -11.59 -6.97 -3.56
N ASP A 190 -12.92 -6.91 -3.52
CA ASP A 190 -13.76 -8.11 -3.52
C ASP A 190 -13.69 -8.83 -4.88
N LEU A 191 -13.85 -8.08 -5.98
CA LEU A 191 -13.70 -8.62 -7.33
C LEU A 191 -12.27 -9.10 -7.59
N LEU A 192 -11.25 -8.39 -7.10
CA LEU A 192 -9.86 -8.84 -7.21
C LEU A 192 -9.68 -10.23 -6.57
N GLN A 193 -10.23 -10.44 -5.37
CA GLN A 193 -10.18 -11.74 -4.70
C GLN A 193 -10.91 -12.82 -5.48
N GLU A 194 -12.09 -12.52 -6.02
CA GLU A 194 -12.87 -13.44 -6.86
C GLU A 194 -12.06 -13.87 -8.09
N PHE A 195 -11.59 -12.92 -8.89
CA PHE A 195 -10.78 -13.18 -10.08
C PHE A 195 -9.55 -14.04 -9.78
N VAL A 196 -8.79 -13.69 -8.73
CA VAL A 196 -7.56 -14.41 -8.38
C VAL A 196 -7.85 -15.82 -7.86
N ARG A 197 -8.99 -16.05 -7.18
CA ARG A 197 -9.38 -17.40 -6.73
C ARG A 197 -9.90 -18.27 -7.88
N GLU A 198 -10.64 -17.68 -8.82
CA GLU A 198 -11.13 -18.40 -10.00
C GLU A 198 -9.99 -18.83 -10.92
N SER A 199 -9.00 -17.97 -11.17
CA SER A 199 -7.79 -18.32 -11.94
C SER A 199 -6.92 -19.42 -11.30
N ALA A 200 -7.21 -19.79 -10.04
CA ALA A 200 -6.57 -20.93 -9.36
C ALA A 200 -7.18 -22.27 -9.72
N SER A 201 -8.43 -22.26 -10.14
CA SER A 201 -9.25 -23.46 -10.35
C SER A 201 -9.15 -24.00 -11.78
N GLY A 202 -8.51 -23.25 -12.70
CA GLY A 202 -8.28 -23.61 -14.10
C GLY A 202 -6.80 -23.81 -14.43
#